data_AF-A0AAQ4ELI7-F1
#
_entry.id   AF-A0AAQ4ELI7-F1
#
_cell.length_a   1.000
_cell.length_b   1.000
_cell.length_c   1.000
_cell.angle_alpha   90.00
_cell.angle_beta   90.00
_cell.angle_gamma   90.00
#
_symmetry.space_group_name_H-M   'P 1'
#
loop_
_entity.id
_entity.type
_entity.pdbx_description
1 polymer ?
#
loop_
_entity_poly.entity_id
_entity_poly.type
_entity_poly.pdbx_seq_one_letter_code
_entity_poly.pdbx_strand_id
1 'polypeptide(L)'
;LGDKANTTSTMKITLVFLVSFLLGICYSDNFDHRKWCSQLSKEEILKGAARFPKHDCLKDYCDNGTDPYPRTMMCGSLGAPKCLVRYHGQPKHFPYCCSEDKIRNCTTEEAEKQREEDAERERQHNAAKQNSN
;
A
#
# COMPACT_ATOMS: atom_id res chain seq x y z
N LEU A 1 24.15 -59.47 -22.58
CA LEU A 1 23.58 -58.60 -23.63
C LEU A 1 22.74 -57.56 -22.92
N GLY A 2 23.14 -56.29 -23.07
CA GLY A 2 22.66 -55.17 -22.27
C GLY A 2 21.21 -54.77 -22.56
N ASP A 3 20.56 -54.32 -21.49
CA ASP A 3 19.18 -53.87 -21.40
C ASP A 3 18.85 -52.81 -22.45
N LYS A 4 17.97 -53.16 -23.40
CA LYS A 4 17.20 -52.16 -24.15
C LYS A 4 16.01 -51.74 -23.30
N ALA A 5 16.31 -50.98 -22.25
CA ALA A 5 15.28 -50.32 -21.45
C ALA A 5 14.45 -49.38 -22.34
N ASN A 6 13.14 -49.45 -22.17
CA ASN A 6 12.08 -48.67 -22.82
C ASN A 6 12.29 -47.14 -22.65
N THR A 7 13.27 -46.55 -23.33
CA THR A 7 13.63 -45.12 -23.22
C THR A 7 12.62 -44.19 -23.90
N THR A 8 11.80 -44.70 -24.82
CA THR A 8 10.83 -43.88 -25.57
C THR A 8 9.59 -43.53 -24.74
N SER A 9 9.25 -44.34 -23.73
CA SER A 9 8.06 -44.14 -22.89
C SER A 9 8.33 -43.17 -21.73
N THR A 10 9.49 -43.30 -21.08
CA THR A 10 9.93 -42.41 -19.99
C THR A 10 10.13 -40.98 -20.47
N MET A 11 10.69 -40.75 -21.66
CA MET A 11 10.88 -39.38 -22.18
C MET A 11 9.56 -38.63 -22.37
N LYS A 12 8.48 -39.30 -22.79
CA LYS A 12 7.16 -38.66 -22.99
C LYS A 12 6.49 -38.33 -21.68
N ILE A 13 6.60 -39.23 -20.69
CA ILE A 13 6.03 -39.03 -19.35
C ILE A 13 6.72 -37.84 -18.69
N THR A 14 8.06 -37.80 -18.71
CA THR A 14 8.83 -36.67 -18.16
C THR A 14 8.47 -35.36 -18.84
N LEU A 15 8.23 -35.35 -20.15
CA LEU A 15 7.86 -34.15 -20.91
C LEU A 15 6.46 -33.63 -20.52
N VAL A 16 5.50 -34.52 -20.28
CA VAL A 16 4.18 -34.15 -19.75
C VAL A 16 4.30 -33.54 -18.36
N PHE A 17 5.08 -34.14 -17.45
CA PHE A 17 5.33 -33.57 -16.12
C PHE A 17 6.05 -32.22 -16.19
N LEU A 18 7.03 -32.06 -17.09
CA LEU A 18 7.76 -30.80 -17.27
C LEU A 18 6.85 -29.69 -17.80
N VAL A 19 5.98 -29.99 -18.77
CA VAL A 19 5.02 -29.03 -19.31
C VAL A 19 3.99 -28.64 -18.25
N SER A 20 3.47 -29.59 -17.46
CA SER A 20 2.57 -29.29 -16.34
C SER A 20 3.24 -28.47 -15.24
N PHE A 21 4.52 -28.74 -14.93
CA PHE A 21 5.27 -28.01 -13.93
C PHE A 21 5.61 -26.59 -14.39
N LEU A 22 6.01 -26.42 -15.66
CA LEU A 22 6.24 -25.10 -16.26
C LEU A 22 4.96 -24.29 -16.40
N LEU A 23 3.84 -24.91 -16.82
CA LEU A 23 2.54 -24.24 -16.83
C LEU A 23 2.09 -23.84 -15.43
N GLY A 24 2.35 -24.68 -14.42
CA GLY A 24 2.06 -24.37 -13.01
C GLY A 24 2.86 -23.19 -12.47
N ILE A 25 4.17 -23.15 -12.74
CA ILE A 25 5.07 -22.04 -12.35
C ILE A 25 4.69 -20.75 -13.09
N CYS A 26 4.44 -20.82 -14.40
CA CYS A 26 4.03 -19.64 -15.18
C CYS A 26 2.64 -19.12 -14.78
N TYR A 27 1.74 -19.98 -14.27
CA TYR A 27 0.45 -19.53 -13.74
C TYR A 27 0.58 -18.94 -12.32
N SER A 28 1.51 -19.42 -11.50
CA SER A 28 1.69 -18.92 -10.13
C SER A 28 2.38 -17.56 -10.07
N ASP A 29 3.28 -17.23 -11.01
CA ASP A 29 4.02 -15.97 -11.00
C ASP A 29 3.20 -14.76 -11.51
N ASN A 30 2.04 -14.98 -12.13
CA ASN A 30 1.20 -13.91 -12.68
C ASN A 30 0.02 -13.51 -11.76
N PHE A 31 -0.06 -14.02 -10.54
CA PHE A 31 -1.14 -13.69 -9.60
C PHE A 31 -0.79 -12.49 -8.69
N ASP A 32 -0.11 -11.48 -9.24
CA ASP A 32 0.40 -10.33 -8.47
C ASP A 32 -0.15 -8.99 -9.00
N HIS A 33 -1.48 -8.89 -9.09
CA HIS A 33 -2.15 -7.79 -9.81
C HIS A 33 -3.14 -6.95 -9.00
N ARG A 34 -3.14 -7.02 -7.67
CA ARG A 34 -3.76 -5.93 -6.90
C ARG A 34 -2.77 -4.78 -6.75
N LYS A 35 -2.33 -4.17 -7.87
CA LYS A 35 -1.58 -2.90 -7.83
C LYS A 35 -2.46 -1.70 -7.47
N TRP A 36 -3.76 -1.93 -7.35
CA TRP A 36 -4.79 -0.92 -7.22
C TRP A 36 -5.77 -1.32 -6.13
N CYS A 37 -6.16 -0.34 -5.31
CA CYS A 37 -7.32 -0.44 -4.44
C CYS A 37 -8.51 0.23 -5.13
N SER A 38 -9.66 -0.46 -5.17
CA SER A 38 -10.93 0.14 -5.60
C SER A 38 -11.74 0.56 -4.37
N GLN A 39 -12.16 1.81 -4.32
CA GLN A 39 -12.93 2.38 -3.20
C GLN A 39 -14.42 2.55 -3.51
N LEU A 40 -15.19 2.92 -2.47
CA LEU A 40 -16.59 3.35 -2.54
C LEU A 40 -16.85 4.43 -3.61
N SER A 41 -15.86 5.27 -3.93
CA SER A 41 -15.92 6.28 -4.99
C SER A 41 -15.80 5.72 -6.42
N LYS A 42 -15.66 4.39 -6.58
CA LYS A 42 -15.36 3.66 -7.84
C LYS A 42 -14.05 4.06 -8.52
N GLU A 43 -13.20 4.83 -7.84
CA GLU A 43 -11.93 5.26 -8.38
C GLU A 43 -10.78 4.39 -7.87
N GLU A 44 -9.79 4.17 -8.74
CA GLU A 44 -8.64 3.32 -8.46
C GLU A 44 -7.50 4.14 -7.85
N ILE A 45 -6.92 3.62 -6.77
CA ILE A 45 -5.75 4.21 -6.10
C ILE A 45 -4.60 3.23 -6.20
N LEU A 46 -3.46 3.68 -6.72
CA LEU A 46 -2.23 2.88 -6.75
C LEU A 46 -1.82 2.44 -5.34
N LYS A 47 -1.29 1.23 -5.22
CA LYS A 47 -0.69 0.71 -3.99
C LYS A 47 0.31 1.71 -3.40
N GLY A 48 0.15 2.05 -2.12
CA GLY A 48 0.98 3.02 -1.41
C GLY A 48 0.70 4.49 -1.76
N ALA A 49 -0.22 4.78 -2.69
CA ALA A 49 -0.60 6.15 -3.01
C ALA A 49 -1.72 6.64 -2.10
N ALA A 50 -1.77 7.96 -1.96
CA ALA A 50 -2.86 8.68 -1.29
C ALA A 50 -3.56 9.61 -2.28
N ARG A 51 -4.86 9.80 -2.06
CA ARG A 51 -5.74 10.65 -2.84
C ARG A 51 -6.51 11.58 -1.91
N PHE A 52 -6.73 12.80 -2.39
CA PHE A 52 -7.51 13.82 -1.71
C PHE A 52 -8.70 14.20 -2.61
N PRO A 53 -9.90 13.68 -2.36
CA PRO A 53 -11.09 14.05 -3.10
C PRO A 53 -11.33 15.56 -3.06
N LYS A 54 -11.81 16.13 -4.17
CA LYS A 54 -11.96 17.58 -4.32
C LYS A 54 -13.03 18.20 -3.42
N HIS A 55 -14.07 17.42 -3.06
CA HIS A 55 -15.27 17.93 -2.41
C HIS A 55 -15.42 17.48 -0.95
N ASP A 56 -14.64 16.49 -0.51
CA ASP A 56 -14.74 15.93 0.82
C ASP A 56 -13.44 16.16 1.59
N CYS A 57 -13.55 16.57 2.86
CA CYS A 57 -12.39 16.71 3.74
C CYS A 57 -11.94 15.36 4.29
N LEU A 58 -11.41 14.53 3.40
CA LEU A 58 -10.91 13.21 3.71
C LEU A 58 -9.67 12.88 2.87
N LYS A 59 -8.95 11.85 3.29
CA LYS A 59 -7.81 11.28 2.59
C LYS A 59 -8.06 9.80 2.38
N ASP A 60 -8.06 9.40 1.13
CA ASP A 60 -8.09 8.00 0.74
C ASP A 60 -6.67 7.51 0.51
N TYR A 61 -6.36 6.28 0.91
CA TYR A 61 -5.07 5.67 0.60
C TYR A 61 -5.19 4.17 0.42
N CYS A 62 -4.32 3.63 -0.41
CA CYS A 62 -4.20 2.20 -0.64
C CYS A 62 -3.02 1.68 0.18
N ASP A 63 -3.28 0.73 1.09
CA ASP A 63 -2.23 0.17 1.93
C ASP A 63 -1.13 -0.50 1.09
N ASN A 64 0.12 -0.47 1.56
CA ASN A 64 1.26 -1.04 0.83
C ASN A 64 1.50 -2.54 1.16
N GLY A 65 0.58 -3.18 1.87
CA GLY A 65 0.65 -4.60 2.23
C GLY A 65 0.53 -5.55 1.04
N THR A 66 0.79 -6.84 1.30
CA THR A 66 0.69 -7.93 0.31
C THR A 66 -0.70 -8.01 -0.32
N ASP A 67 -1.74 -7.81 0.50
CA ASP A 67 -3.12 -7.63 0.05
C ASP A 67 -3.53 -6.17 0.27
N PRO A 68 -3.36 -5.29 -0.73
CA PRO A 68 -3.66 -3.89 -0.56
C PRO A 68 -5.18 -3.69 -0.51
N TYR A 69 -5.62 -2.97 0.52
CA TYR A 69 -7.01 -2.62 0.72
C TYR A 69 -7.14 -1.11 0.90
N PRO A 70 -8.26 -0.53 0.45
CA PRO A 70 -8.50 0.88 0.59
C PRO A 70 -8.76 1.25 2.05
N ARG A 71 -8.25 2.41 2.45
CA ARG A 71 -8.54 3.03 3.73
C ARG A 71 -8.93 4.49 3.51
N THR A 72 -9.98 4.92 4.19
CA THR A 72 -10.46 6.30 4.17
C THR A 72 -10.24 6.92 5.54
N MET A 73 -9.55 8.05 5.56
CA MET A 73 -9.27 8.81 6.76
C MET A 73 -10.09 10.11 6.72
N MET A 74 -10.92 10.31 7.74
CA MET A 74 -11.77 11.48 7.90
C MET A 74 -11.31 12.30 9.10
N CYS A 75 -11.75 13.57 9.20
CA CYS A 75 -11.49 14.40 10.38
C CYS A 75 -11.96 13.70 11.66
N GLY A 76 -11.08 13.57 12.65
CA GLY A 76 -11.38 12.90 13.93
C GLY A 76 -11.35 11.36 13.89
N SER A 77 -11.08 10.74 12.74
CA SER A 77 -10.92 9.28 12.65
C SER A 77 -9.60 8.79 13.26
N LEU A 78 -9.56 7.51 13.65
CA LEU A 78 -8.31 6.85 14.08
C LEU A 78 -7.26 6.93 12.96
N GLY A 79 -6.13 7.58 13.26
CA GLY A 79 -5.05 7.84 12.31
C GLY A 79 -5.02 9.26 11.74
N ALA A 80 -6.06 10.07 11.95
CA ALA A 80 -6.00 11.51 11.72
C ALA A 80 -5.02 12.16 12.71
N PRO A 81 -4.39 13.31 12.35
CA PRO A 81 -3.54 14.02 13.30
C PRO A 81 -4.35 14.50 14.50
N LYS A 82 -3.75 14.41 15.69
CA LYS A 82 -4.39 14.81 16.95
C LYS A 82 -4.68 16.31 17.01
N CYS A 83 -3.84 17.11 16.37
CA CYS A 83 -3.96 18.55 16.29
C CYS A 83 -3.43 19.03 14.93
N LEU A 84 -3.78 20.26 14.56
CA LEU A 84 -3.30 20.91 13.35
C LEU A 84 -2.11 21.81 13.65
N VAL A 85 -0.97 21.52 13.03
CA VAL A 85 0.13 22.48 12.95
C VAL A 85 -0.32 23.57 11.99
N ARG A 86 -0.39 24.82 12.46
CA ARG A 86 -0.90 25.96 11.69
C ARG A 86 -0.27 26.00 10.30
N TYR A 87 -1.13 25.98 9.29
CA TYR A 87 -0.73 26.10 7.90
C TYR A 87 -0.91 27.54 7.42
N HIS A 88 0.13 28.14 6.86
CA HIS A 88 0.08 29.48 6.28
C HIS A 88 -0.49 29.42 4.85
N GLY A 89 -1.80 29.20 4.71
CA GLY A 89 -2.52 29.19 3.43
C GLY A 89 -3.99 28.82 3.60
N GLN A 90 -4.78 28.78 2.51
CA GLN A 90 -6.12 28.17 2.50
C GLN A 90 -5.99 26.72 2.03
N PRO A 91 -5.95 25.74 2.93
CA PRO A 91 -5.63 24.39 2.54
C PRO A 91 -6.93 23.62 2.27
N LYS A 92 -7.19 23.38 0.99
CA LYS A 92 -8.42 22.71 0.51
C LYS A 92 -8.41 21.19 0.75
N HIS A 93 -7.38 20.64 1.38
CA HIS A 93 -7.14 19.20 1.48
C HIS A 93 -6.93 18.75 2.93
N PHE A 94 -7.29 17.50 3.18
CA PHE A 94 -7.10 16.84 4.47
C PHE A 94 -5.61 16.85 4.86
N PRO A 95 -5.24 17.05 6.14
CA PRO A 95 -6.12 17.26 7.30
C PRO A 95 -6.57 18.71 7.50
N TYR A 96 -6.06 19.64 6.69
CA TYR A 96 -6.20 21.06 7.00
C TYR A 96 -7.54 21.69 6.61
N CYS A 97 -8.36 21.01 5.80
CA CYS A 97 -9.76 21.38 5.59
C CYS A 97 -10.66 20.98 6.77
N CYS A 98 -10.12 20.30 7.80
CA CYS A 98 -10.90 19.94 8.98
C CYS A 98 -11.21 21.19 9.79
N SER A 99 -12.46 21.27 10.25
CA SER A 99 -12.92 22.39 11.06
C SER A 99 -12.35 22.33 12.49
N GLU A 100 -12.20 23.49 13.13
CA GLU A 100 -11.54 23.59 14.46
C GLU A 100 -12.30 22.84 15.57
N ASP A 101 -13.61 22.66 15.41
CA ASP A 101 -14.46 21.81 16.26
C ASP A 101 -14.12 20.32 16.17
N LYS A 102 -13.48 19.89 15.07
CA LYS A 102 -13.05 18.50 14.87
C LYS A 102 -11.58 18.28 15.20
N ILE A 103 -10.73 19.25 14.88
CA ILE A 103 -9.30 19.20 15.19
C ILE A 103 -8.84 20.57 15.66
N ARG A 104 -8.38 20.65 16.91
CA ARG A 104 -7.81 21.88 17.45
C ARG A 104 -6.42 22.16 16.88
N ASN A 105 -6.02 23.43 16.92
CA ASN A 105 -4.64 23.83 16.65
C ASN A 105 -3.68 23.23 17.69
N CYS A 106 -2.51 22.78 17.26
CA CYS A 106 -1.46 22.28 18.14
C CYS A 106 -0.89 23.40 19.01
N THR A 107 -0.50 23.06 20.24
CA THR A 107 0.44 23.90 21.01
C THR A 107 1.84 23.82 20.38
N THR A 108 2.75 24.71 20.80
CA THR A 108 4.15 24.67 20.32
C THR A 108 4.81 23.32 20.63
N GLU A 109 4.63 22.81 21.85
CA GLU A 109 5.18 21.52 22.29
C GLU A 109 4.62 20.35 21.47
N GLU A 110 3.31 20.35 21.19
CA GLU A 110 2.69 19.31 20.37
C GLU A 110 3.12 19.38 18.92
N ALA A 111 3.31 20.58 18.39
CA ALA A 111 3.80 20.78 17.04
C ALA A 111 5.25 20.30 16.90
N GLU A 112 6.11 20.50 17.91
CA GLU A 112 7.48 19.97 17.93
C GLU A 112 7.47 18.45 18.01
N LYS A 113 6.71 17.89 18.95
CA LYS A 113 6.57 16.43 19.09
C LYS A 113 6.07 15.77 17.82
N GLN A 114 5.09 16.37 17.15
CA GLN A 114 4.57 15.84 15.90
C GLN A 114 5.62 15.84 14.78
N ARG A 115 6.45 16.89 14.69
CA ARG A 115 7.56 16.93 13.73
C ARG A 115 8.61 15.86 14.02
N GLU A 116 8.92 15.61 15.30
CA GLU A 116 9.84 14.55 15.70
C GLU A 116 9.30 13.16 15.37
N GLU A 117 8.03 12.90 15.67
CA GLU A 117 7.36 11.64 15.33
C GLU A 117 7.30 11.41 13.81
N ASP A 118 7.02 12.46 13.03
CA ASP A 118 7.02 12.39 11.56
C ASP A 118 8.42 12.10 11.01
N ALA A 119 9.44 12.78 11.53
CA ALA A 119 10.83 12.55 11.13
C ALA A 119 11.30 11.13 11.47
N GLU A 120 10.92 10.61 12.64
CA GLU A 120 11.26 9.25 13.05
C GLU A 120 10.55 8.20 12.20
N ARG A 121 9.26 8.40 11.87
CA ARG A 121 8.53 7.54 10.92
C ARG A 121 9.21 7.51 9.56
N GLU A 122 9.67 8.66 9.06
CA GLU A 122 10.38 8.74 7.78
C GLU A 122 11.70 7.99 7.81
N ARG A 123 12.47 8.11 8.90
CA ARG A 123 13.72 7.35 9.09
C ARG A 123 13.47 5.84 9.09
N GLN A 124 12.45 5.39 9.84
CA GLN A 124 12.10 3.96 9.91
C GLN A 124 11.64 3.43 8.55
N HIS A 125 10.84 4.20 7.81
CA HIS A 125 10.42 3.83 6.46
C HIS A 125 11.61 3.72 5.50
N ASN A 126 12.55 4.67 5.55
CA ASN A 126 13.75 4.65 4.72
C ASN A 126 14.70 3.50 5.09
N ALA A 127 14.85 3.19 6.38
CA ALA A 127 15.64 2.05 6.84
C ALA A 127 15.02 0.71 6.42
N ALA A 128 13.68 0.57 6.52
CA ALA A 128 12.98 -0.62 6.05
C ALA A 128 13.16 -0.82 4.54
N LYS A 129 13.12 0.26 3.75
CA LYS A 129 13.35 0.22 2.31
C LYS A 129 14.78 -0.19 1.93
N GLN A 130 15.78 0.17 2.74
CA GLN A 130 17.17 -0.24 2.53
C GLN A 130 17.42 -1.72 2.85
N ASN A 131 16.67 -2.30 3.79
CA ASN A 131 16.78 -3.71 4.17
C ASN A 131 15.93 -4.67 3.31
N SER A 132 15.13 -4.15 2.38
CA SER A 132 14.32 -4.92 1.43
C SER A 132 14.90 -4.97 0.02
N ASN A 133 16.09 -4.40 -0.20
CA ASN A 133 16.89 -4.53 -1.43
C ASN A 133 18.10 -5.45 -1.16
#